data_AF-A0A3F3I1V6-F1
#
_entry.id   AF-A0A3F3I1V6-F1
#
_cell.length_a   1.000
_cell.length_b   1.000
_cell.length_c   1.000
_cell.angle_alpha   90.00
_cell.angle_beta   90.00
_cell.angle_gamma   90.00
#
_symmetry.space_group_name_H-M   'P 1'
#
loop_
_entity.id
_entity.type
_entity.pdbx_description
1 polymer ?
#
loop_
_entity_poly.entity_id
_entity_poly.type
_entity_poly.pdbx_seq_one_letter_code
_entity_poly.pdbx_strand_id
1 'polypeptide(L)'
;MSRQRNKNRLTNDLDSSEEEKDFSDFYSDEAPKEKRKPSDPEDILSRRNTWVIGIFILIAILWRFDWSPMKAAYGIGSSISNLFQSSDQVTTSQSTVINYTQLEYFDTIKDLNFDGTPTLDNTSILYQNRVPVEYLQALDDLDYLSDLTPNQALALHSSGVDIEFIEVMEELDYLDEVSYSGIIGMSSSGVSMDYLRTLDDVDYLDEVNYSGIIGMYSTGVSESYLRTLEDIDYLDEISYSGIIGMYSNGVTEEFLRELEDRDMLEDLSYSQIIRLYNQN
;
A
#
# COMPACT_ATOMS: atom_id res chain seq x y z
N MET A 1 -73.01 47.34 -48.50
CA MET A 1 -72.16 48.12 -49.42
C MET A 1 -70.79 47.45 -49.48
N SER A 2 -70.31 47.16 -50.71
CA SER A 2 -68.92 46.98 -51.22
C SER A 2 -67.79 46.40 -50.33
N ARG A 3 -66.82 45.58 -50.77
CA ARG A 3 -66.42 44.94 -52.06
C ARG A 3 -65.20 44.01 -51.76
N GLN A 4 -65.17 42.82 -52.39
CA GLN A 4 -64.03 42.10 -53.04
C GLN A 4 -62.68 41.87 -52.31
N ARG A 5 -62.19 40.63 -52.08
CA ARG A 5 -61.66 39.53 -52.97
C ARG A 5 -60.12 39.56 -53.15
N ASN A 6 -59.41 38.51 -52.68
CA ASN A 6 -58.44 37.62 -53.40
C ASN A 6 -57.62 36.81 -52.35
N LYS A 7 -57.69 35.47 -52.27
CA LYS A 7 -57.15 34.39 -53.14
C LYS A 7 -55.62 34.32 -53.19
N ASN A 8 -55.00 33.36 -52.49
CA ASN A 8 -54.38 32.16 -53.08
C ASN A 8 -53.72 31.28 -52.00
N ARG A 9 -53.56 29.99 -52.34
CA ARG A 9 -53.39 28.81 -51.49
C ARG A 9 -52.30 27.93 -52.14
N LEU A 10 -51.69 27.01 -51.37
CA LEU A 10 -50.90 25.80 -51.75
C LEU A 10 -49.40 26.05 -52.05
N THR A 11 -48.38 25.25 -51.69
CA THR A 11 -48.15 23.88 -51.12
C THR A 11 -46.67 23.83 -50.67
N ASN A 12 -46.28 23.28 -49.51
CA ASN A 12 -45.87 21.90 -49.20
C ASN A 12 -44.64 21.32 -49.94
N ASP A 13 -43.76 20.70 -49.13
CA ASP A 13 -42.82 19.60 -49.37
C ASP A 13 -41.29 19.83 -49.45
N LEU A 14 -40.62 18.84 -48.84
CA LEU A 14 -39.24 18.67 -48.39
C LEU A 14 -38.28 18.23 -49.53
N ASP A 15 -36.97 18.32 -49.24
CA ASP A 15 -35.95 17.26 -49.42
C ASP A 15 -34.70 17.53 -50.31
N SER A 16 -33.57 17.12 -49.71
CA SER A 16 -32.25 16.63 -50.18
C SER A 16 -31.31 17.42 -51.13
N SER A 17 -30.03 17.40 -50.71
CA SER A 17 -28.81 16.93 -51.42
C SER A 17 -27.66 17.94 -51.68
N GLU A 18 -26.61 17.80 -50.85
CA GLU A 18 -25.16 17.57 -51.16
C GLU A 18 -24.27 18.58 -51.93
N GLU A 19 -23.11 18.86 -51.27
CA GLU A 19 -21.70 18.98 -51.76
C GLU A 19 -21.32 20.07 -52.82
N GLU A 20 -20.17 20.78 -52.81
CA GLU A 20 -18.76 20.50 -52.45
C GLU A 20 -17.94 21.79 -52.14
N LYS A 21 -17.01 21.67 -51.17
CA LYS A 21 -15.64 22.22 -50.97
C LYS A 21 -15.15 23.54 -51.61
N ASP A 22 -14.45 24.36 -50.81
CA ASP A 22 -13.17 24.95 -51.25
C ASP A 22 -12.13 24.99 -50.11
N PHE A 23 -10.93 24.50 -50.41
CA PHE A 23 -9.83 24.18 -49.49
C PHE A 23 -8.58 24.92 -49.99
N SER A 24 -8.62 26.25 -50.01
CA SER A 24 -7.47 27.08 -50.32
C SER A 24 -7.61 28.47 -49.71
N ASP A 25 -7.13 28.63 -48.47
CA ASP A 25 -6.62 29.92 -47.94
C ASP A 25 -5.66 29.67 -46.77
N PHE A 26 -4.71 28.77 -47.06
CA PHE A 26 -3.49 28.57 -46.30
C PHE A 26 -2.50 29.71 -46.66
N TYR A 27 -2.30 30.61 -45.69
CA TYR A 27 -1.28 31.67 -45.53
C TYR A 27 -1.54 33.09 -46.07
N SER A 28 -1.73 34.01 -45.11
CA SER A 28 -1.00 35.29 -44.88
C SER A 28 -1.97 36.27 -44.18
N ASP A 29 -1.68 37.00 -43.10
CA ASP A 29 -0.51 37.20 -42.24
C ASP A 29 -1.04 37.90 -40.97
N GLU A 30 -0.97 37.27 -39.80
CA GLU A 30 -0.94 38.01 -38.52
C GLU A 30 -0.01 37.27 -37.54
N ALA A 31 1.15 37.89 -37.29
CA ALA A 31 2.05 37.57 -36.19
C ALA A 31 2.44 38.88 -35.48
N PRO A 32 2.91 38.87 -34.23
CA PRO A 32 2.48 38.06 -33.08
C PRO A 32 2.26 38.95 -31.84
N LYS A 33 1.14 38.82 -31.11
CA LYS A 33 0.99 39.48 -29.79
C LYS A 33 1.27 38.51 -28.64
N GLU A 34 2.53 38.58 -28.21
CA GLU A 34 3.03 38.53 -26.84
C GLU A 34 2.51 37.42 -25.91
N LYS A 35 3.42 36.47 -25.65
CA LYS A 35 3.32 35.43 -24.62
C LYS A 35 2.95 36.08 -23.28
N ARG A 36 1.79 35.73 -22.73
CA ARG A 36 1.46 36.05 -21.33
C ARG A 36 2.53 35.40 -20.45
N LYS A 37 3.19 36.22 -19.64
CA LYS A 37 4.15 35.81 -18.61
C LYS A 37 3.49 34.82 -17.64
N PRO A 38 4.26 33.90 -17.03
CA PRO A 38 3.76 33.06 -15.96
C PRO A 38 3.26 33.95 -14.83
N SER A 39 2.01 33.76 -14.42
CA SER A 39 1.45 34.40 -13.24
C SER A 39 2.28 34.06 -12.02
N ASP A 40 2.54 35.06 -11.20
CA ASP A 40 3.27 35.01 -9.93
C ASP A 40 2.77 33.85 -9.03
N PRO A 41 3.65 33.01 -8.44
CA PRO A 41 3.24 31.86 -7.63
C PRO A 41 2.54 32.20 -6.30
N GLU A 42 2.39 33.47 -5.94
CA GLU A 42 1.77 33.88 -4.67
C GLU A 42 0.23 34.02 -4.72
N ASP A 43 -0.39 34.08 -5.90
CA ASP A 43 -1.86 34.23 -6.03
C ASP A 43 -2.64 32.90 -6.00
N ILE A 44 -1.95 31.75 -5.91
CA ILE A 44 -2.57 30.42 -5.80
C ILE A 44 -2.89 30.04 -4.35
N LEU A 45 -2.64 30.92 -3.38
CA LEU A 45 -2.75 30.63 -1.95
C LEU A 45 -4.02 31.19 -1.28
N SER A 46 -5.03 31.59 -2.05
CA SER A 46 -6.30 32.07 -1.49
C SER A 46 -7.45 31.06 -1.63
N ARG A 47 -7.81 30.51 -0.46
CA ARG A 47 -9.05 29.78 -0.09
C ARG A 47 -9.13 28.27 -0.39
N ARG A 48 -9.03 27.53 0.72
CA ARG A 48 -9.32 26.09 0.96
C ARG A 48 -8.35 25.12 0.29
N ASN A 49 -7.82 24.21 1.10
CA ASN A 49 -7.02 23.03 0.76
C ASN A 49 -5.51 23.19 0.59
N THR A 50 -4.86 23.90 1.54
CA THR A 50 -3.40 23.83 1.74
C THR A 50 -2.92 22.41 2.11
N TRP A 51 -3.81 21.54 2.60
CA TRP A 51 -3.49 20.14 2.93
C TRP A 51 -3.45 19.20 1.72
N VAL A 52 -4.31 19.41 0.72
CA VAL A 52 -4.36 18.55 -0.49
C VAL A 52 -3.14 18.78 -1.38
N ILE A 53 -2.63 20.02 -1.43
CA ILE A 53 -1.38 20.33 -2.13
C ILE A 53 -0.17 19.68 -1.43
N GLY A 54 -0.18 19.56 -0.09
CA GLY A 54 0.86 18.83 0.63
C GLY A 54 0.89 17.34 0.27
N ILE A 55 -0.28 16.70 0.17
CA ILE A 55 -0.42 15.28 -0.19
C ILE A 55 -0.06 15.03 -1.66
N PHE A 56 -0.52 15.87 -2.58
CA PHE A 56 -0.16 15.75 -4.00
C PHE A 56 1.30 16.09 -4.27
N ILE A 57 1.92 17.02 -3.52
CA ILE A 57 3.36 17.26 -3.60
C ILE A 57 4.13 16.08 -3.04
N LEU A 58 3.68 15.41 -1.98
CA LEU A 58 4.29 14.17 -1.50
C LEU A 58 4.20 13.07 -2.57
N ILE A 59 3.04 12.86 -3.19
CA ILE A 59 2.84 11.86 -4.27
C ILE A 59 3.66 12.20 -5.53
N ALA A 60 3.73 13.48 -5.91
CA ALA A 60 4.53 13.93 -7.06
C ALA A 60 6.04 13.92 -6.78
N ILE A 61 6.47 14.19 -5.53
CA ILE A 61 7.86 13.98 -5.10
C ILE A 61 8.17 12.47 -5.09
N LEU A 62 7.23 11.61 -4.68
CA LEU A 62 7.37 10.15 -4.73
C LEU A 62 7.47 9.59 -6.17
N TRP A 63 6.93 10.29 -7.17
CA TRP A 63 7.04 9.91 -8.59
C TRP A 63 8.18 10.61 -9.35
N ARG A 64 8.58 11.83 -8.98
CA ARG A 64 9.63 12.61 -9.66
C ARG A 64 11.02 12.37 -9.06
N PHE A 65 11.07 11.99 -7.80
CA PHE A 65 12.24 11.44 -7.11
C PHE A 65 12.07 9.92 -7.17
N ASP A 66 13.01 9.23 -7.81
CA ASP A 66 13.01 7.80 -8.13
C ASP A 66 13.05 6.90 -6.87
N TRP A 67 12.03 7.03 -6.02
CA TRP A 67 11.93 6.45 -4.68
C TRP A 67 10.99 5.24 -4.73
N SER A 68 11.56 4.12 -5.13
CA SER A 68 10.97 2.78 -4.95
C SER A 68 10.54 2.62 -3.48
N PRO A 69 9.41 2.02 -3.14
CA PRO A 69 9.09 1.67 -1.73
C PRO A 69 10.17 0.76 -1.09
N MET A 70 10.98 0.08 -1.90
CA MET A 70 12.24 -0.56 -1.46
C MET A 70 13.27 0.41 -0.84
N LYS A 71 13.23 1.71 -1.14
CA LYS A 71 14.25 2.71 -0.74
C LYS A 71 13.94 3.49 0.53
N ALA A 72 12.71 3.49 1.03
CA ALA A 72 12.46 3.84 2.44
C ALA A 72 12.79 2.67 3.37
N ALA A 73 12.56 1.43 2.91
CA ALA A 73 13.02 0.21 3.54
C ALA A 73 14.56 0.03 3.53
N TYR A 74 15.29 0.68 2.60
CA TYR A 74 16.76 0.75 2.67
C TYR A 74 17.28 1.58 3.86
N GLY A 75 16.46 2.31 4.63
CA GLY A 75 16.91 2.89 5.91
C GLY A 75 17.14 1.82 6.99
N ILE A 76 16.29 0.81 7.02
CA ILE A 76 16.38 -0.34 7.93
C ILE A 76 17.26 -1.42 7.31
N GLY A 77 17.10 -1.72 6.01
CA GLY A 77 17.93 -2.65 5.25
C GLY A 77 19.40 -2.24 5.08
N SER A 78 19.73 -0.95 5.04
CA SER A 78 21.15 -0.51 5.03
C SER A 78 21.79 -0.55 6.41
N SER A 79 21.01 -0.32 7.46
CA SER A 79 21.45 -0.48 8.85
C SER A 79 21.75 -1.96 9.16
N ILE A 80 20.92 -2.86 8.64
CA ILE A 80 21.10 -4.32 8.73
C ILE A 80 22.23 -4.78 7.79
N SER A 81 22.35 -4.27 6.56
CA SER A 81 23.47 -4.63 5.67
C SER A 81 24.83 -4.17 6.21
N ASN A 82 24.87 -3.05 6.94
CA ASN A 82 26.09 -2.58 7.63
C ASN A 82 26.42 -3.42 8.88
N LEU A 83 25.44 -4.10 9.48
CA LEU A 83 25.67 -5.10 10.55
C LEU A 83 26.36 -6.36 9.99
N PHE A 84 26.06 -6.73 8.73
CA PHE A 84 26.58 -7.93 8.08
C PHE A 84 27.78 -7.71 7.13
N GLN A 85 28.09 -6.47 6.73
CA GLN A 85 29.23 -6.16 5.85
C GLN A 85 30.61 -6.18 6.53
N SER A 86 30.69 -6.45 7.84
CA SER A 86 31.97 -6.49 8.57
C SER A 86 32.64 -7.86 8.62
N SER A 87 32.24 -8.85 7.81
CA SER A 87 32.82 -10.21 7.87
C SER A 87 34.07 -10.44 7.01
N ASP A 88 34.53 -9.49 6.19
CA ASP A 88 35.71 -9.67 5.31
C ASP A 88 37.03 -9.11 5.87
N GLN A 89 37.16 -9.04 7.20
CA GLN A 89 38.45 -8.82 7.87
C GLN A 89 38.78 -10.02 8.75
N VAL A 90 39.42 -11.03 8.15
CA VAL A 90 40.18 -12.05 8.87
C VAL A 90 41.25 -11.36 9.71
N THR A 91 40.95 -11.09 10.98
CA THR A 91 41.95 -10.69 11.96
C THR A 91 42.36 -11.92 12.76
N THR A 92 43.61 -12.30 12.54
CA THR A 92 44.33 -13.39 13.17
C THR A 92 44.32 -13.27 14.70
N SER A 93 43.89 -14.35 15.37
CA SER A 93 44.23 -14.78 16.74
C SER A 93 44.22 -13.71 17.84
N GLN A 94 43.07 -13.51 18.48
CA GLN A 94 43.02 -13.15 19.90
C GLN A 94 42.08 -14.13 20.58
N SER A 95 42.55 -14.76 21.65
CA SER A 95 41.79 -15.74 22.43
C SER A 95 40.49 -15.11 22.92
N THR A 96 39.36 -15.48 22.30
CA THR A 96 38.03 -15.13 22.81
C THR A 96 37.89 -15.81 24.16
N VAL A 97 37.93 -15.02 25.23
CA VAL A 97 37.49 -15.51 26.55
C VAL A 97 35.98 -15.71 26.40
N ILE A 98 35.58 -16.94 26.05
CA ILE A 98 34.17 -17.30 26.06
C ILE A 98 33.72 -17.20 27.52
N ASN A 99 32.80 -16.27 27.76
CA ASN A 99 32.26 -16.04 29.09
C ASN A 99 31.36 -17.22 29.48
N TYR A 100 31.41 -17.67 30.73
CA TYR A 100 30.53 -18.73 31.24
C TYR A 100 29.04 -18.47 30.91
N THR A 101 28.60 -17.21 30.93
CA THR A 101 27.22 -16.83 30.59
C THR A 101 26.86 -17.04 29.12
N GLN A 102 27.84 -16.93 28.21
CA GLN A 102 27.63 -17.22 26.78
C GLN A 102 27.51 -18.72 26.53
N LEU A 103 28.28 -19.53 27.27
CA LEU A 103 28.19 -20.98 27.19
C LEU A 103 26.85 -21.48 27.74
N GLU A 104 26.37 -20.91 28.84
CA GLU A 104 25.05 -21.22 29.41
C GLU A 104 23.92 -20.84 28.43
N TYR A 105 24.01 -19.67 27.81
CA TYR A 105 23.05 -19.28 26.76
C TYR A 105 23.08 -20.26 25.58
N PHE A 106 24.26 -20.59 25.07
CA PHE A 106 24.41 -21.58 24.00
C PHE A 106 23.82 -22.94 24.38
N ASP A 107 24.12 -23.45 25.59
CA ASP A 107 23.60 -24.72 26.07
C ASP A 107 22.08 -24.73 26.18
N THR A 108 21.47 -23.56 26.44
CA THR A 108 20.03 -23.40 26.53
C THR A 108 19.36 -23.41 25.15
N ILE A 109 19.96 -22.75 24.14
CA ILE A 109 19.31 -22.57 22.84
C ILE A 109 19.76 -23.55 21.75
N LYS A 110 20.82 -24.33 21.97
CA LYS A 110 21.37 -25.29 20.98
C LYS A 110 20.39 -26.41 20.63
N ASP A 111 19.46 -26.71 21.54
CA ASP A 111 18.50 -27.80 21.43
C ASP A 111 17.14 -27.32 20.88
N LEU A 112 16.98 -26.01 20.62
CA LEU A 112 15.81 -25.45 19.94
C LEU A 112 15.84 -25.78 18.44
N ASN A 113 14.67 -25.87 17.83
CA ASN A 113 14.46 -26.38 16.49
C ASN A 113 14.67 -25.29 15.43
N PHE A 114 15.87 -24.71 15.32
CA PHE A 114 16.20 -23.77 14.25
C PHE A 114 16.30 -24.43 12.86
N ASP A 115 16.13 -23.63 11.79
CA ASP A 115 16.61 -24.00 10.44
C ASP A 115 18.15 -24.09 10.46
N GLY A 116 18.63 -25.32 10.69
CA GLY A 116 20.03 -25.65 10.84
C GLY A 116 20.51 -25.62 12.29
N THR A 117 21.64 -26.29 12.55
CA THR A 117 22.20 -26.37 13.90
C THR A 117 22.80 -25.03 14.33
N PRO A 118 22.37 -24.46 15.47
CA PRO A 118 23.01 -23.27 16.01
C PRO A 118 24.51 -23.51 16.24
N THR A 119 25.35 -22.64 15.68
CA THR A 119 26.79 -22.66 15.98
C THR A 119 27.11 -21.60 17.02
N LEU A 120 28.23 -21.78 17.71
CA LEU A 120 28.71 -20.86 18.74
C LEU A 120 28.80 -19.40 18.24
N ASP A 121 29.11 -19.19 16.96
CA ASP A 121 29.23 -17.84 16.40
C ASP A 121 27.85 -17.16 16.31
N ASN A 122 26.84 -17.84 15.76
CA ASN A 122 25.47 -17.33 15.62
C ASN A 122 24.81 -17.14 16.99
N THR A 123 25.02 -18.07 17.93
CA THR A 123 24.49 -17.93 19.29
C THR A 123 25.18 -16.81 20.06
N SER A 124 26.47 -16.57 19.81
CA SER A 124 27.17 -15.41 20.37
C SER A 124 26.58 -14.09 19.86
N ILE A 125 26.16 -14.05 18.60
CA ILE A 125 25.49 -12.90 17.99
C ILE A 125 24.11 -12.68 18.64
N LEU A 126 23.29 -13.73 18.83
CA LEU A 126 22.02 -13.65 19.54
C LEU A 126 22.19 -13.11 20.98
N TYR A 127 23.16 -13.68 21.73
CA TYR A 127 23.48 -13.24 23.08
C TYR A 127 23.92 -11.78 23.15
N GLN A 128 24.82 -11.34 22.25
CA GLN A 128 25.33 -9.96 22.22
C GLN A 128 24.22 -8.94 21.93
N ASN A 129 23.26 -9.32 21.08
CA ASN A 129 22.08 -8.52 20.77
C ASN A 129 20.95 -8.69 21.79
N ARG A 130 21.20 -9.43 22.88
CA ARG A 130 20.27 -9.65 23.99
C ARG A 130 18.92 -10.21 23.55
N VAL A 131 18.92 -11.14 22.59
CA VAL A 131 17.71 -11.88 22.24
C VAL A 131 17.33 -12.78 23.42
N PRO A 132 16.15 -12.57 24.06
CA PRO A 132 15.72 -13.37 25.20
C PRO A 132 15.57 -14.84 24.81
N VAL A 133 15.88 -15.74 25.74
CA VAL A 133 15.64 -17.18 25.53
C VAL A 133 14.15 -17.44 25.42
N GLU A 134 13.34 -16.74 26.22
CA GLU A 134 11.89 -16.86 26.25
C GLU A 134 11.26 -16.50 24.90
N TYR A 135 11.82 -15.53 24.19
CA TYR A 135 11.39 -15.18 22.84
C TYR A 135 11.67 -16.30 21.84
N LEU A 136 12.87 -16.90 21.90
CA LEU A 136 13.24 -18.01 21.04
C LEU A 136 12.44 -19.29 21.35
N GLN A 137 12.15 -19.53 22.63
CA GLN A 137 11.29 -20.64 23.06
C GLN A 137 9.86 -20.45 22.58
N ALA A 138 9.31 -19.25 22.64
CA ALA A 138 7.97 -19.01 22.12
C ALA A 138 7.90 -19.20 20.59
N LEU A 139 8.96 -18.81 19.84
CA LEU A 139 9.06 -19.13 18.42
C LEU A 139 9.16 -20.65 18.16
N ASP A 140 9.82 -21.39 19.05
CA ASP A 140 9.94 -22.86 18.98
C ASP A 140 8.60 -23.54 19.31
N ASP A 141 7.87 -23.04 20.31
CA ASP A 141 6.54 -23.53 20.72
C ASP A 141 5.48 -23.31 19.63
N LEU A 142 5.67 -22.31 18.77
CA LEU A 142 4.88 -22.05 17.57
C LEU A 142 5.35 -22.86 16.35
N ASP A 143 6.33 -23.77 16.50
CA ASP A 143 7.03 -24.49 15.42
C ASP A 143 7.71 -23.60 14.35
N TYR A 144 7.57 -22.27 14.44
CA TYR A 144 8.09 -21.30 13.47
C TYR A 144 9.61 -21.18 13.48
N LEU A 145 10.27 -21.53 14.58
CA LEU A 145 11.73 -21.52 14.64
C LEU A 145 12.36 -22.46 13.60
N SER A 146 11.64 -23.51 13.19
CA SER A 146 12.11 -24.49 12.21
C SER A 146 12.27 -23.95 10.80
N ASP A 147 11.67 -22.79 10.52
CA ASP A 147 11.81 -22.03 9.28
C ASP A 147 12.78 -20.84 9.40
N LEU A 148 13.39 -20.66 10.58
CA LEU A 148 14.25 -19.53 10.88
C LEU A 148 15.68 -19.98 11.19
N THR A 149 16.63 -19.41 10.46
CA THR A 149 18.02 -19.40 10.92
C THR A 149 18.16 -18.49 12.16
N PRO A 150 19.19 -18.69 13.00
CA PRO A 150 19.48 -17.79 14.12
C PRO A 150 19.55 -16.30 13.75
N ASN A 151 20.02 -15.97 12.54
CA ASN A 151 20.09 -14.59 12.08
C ASN A 151 18.71 -14.01 11.73
N GLN A 152 17.76 -14.83 11.28
CA GLN A 152 16.39 -14.38 11.00
C GLN A 152 15.60 -14.19 12.30
N ALA A 153 15.75 -15.09 13.27
CA ALA A 153 15.20 -14.89 14.62
C ALA A 153 15.75 -13.60 15.27
N LEU A 154 17.05 -13.32 15.12
CA LEU A 154 17.62 -12.04 15.51
C LEU A 154 16.96 -10.86 14.78
N ALA A 155 16.74 -10.97 13.47
CA ALA A 155 16.15 -9.89 12.68
C ALA A 155 14.75 -9.52 13.16
N LEU A 156 13.91 -10.51 13.47
CA LEU A 156 12.58 -10.33 14.08
C LEU A 156 12.68 -9.57 15.41
N HIS A 157 13.46 -10.11 16.36
CA HIS A 157 13.61 -9.52 17.69
C HIS A 157 14.20 -8.09 17.63
N SER A 158 15.26 -7.89 16.85
CA SER A 158 15.95 -6.59 16.74
C SER A 158 15.11 -5.51 16.06
N SER A 159 14.13 -5.92 15.25
CA SER A 159 13.17 -5.03 14.60
C SER A 159 11.95 -4.74 15.51
N GLY A 160 11.93 -5.29 16.72
CA GLY A 160 10.88 -5.06 17.71
C GLY A 160 9.58 -5.79 17.40
N VAL A 161 9.64 -6.90 16.65
CA VAL A 161 8.47 -7.75 16.41
C VAL A 161 8.12 -8.45 17.72
N ASP A 162 6.96 -8.10 18.27
CA ASP A 162 6.43 -8.72 19.48
C ASP A 162 6.05 -10.18 19.21
N ILE A 163 6.21 -11.03 20.22
CA ILE A 163 5.81 -12.43 20.11
C ILE A 163 4.29 -12.55 19.96
N GLU A 164 3.52 -11.69 20.65
CA GLU A 164 2.06 -11.65 20.54
C GLU A 164 1.61 -11.40 19.09
N PHE A 165 2.37 -10.61 18.32
CA PHE A 165 2.08 -10.38 16.91
C PHE A 165 2.24 -11.65 16.08
N ILE A 166 3.27 -12.45 16.35
CA ILE A 166 3.54 -13.71 15.65
C ILE A 166 2.52 -14.78 16.05
N GLU A 167 2.14 -14.84 17.34
CA GLU A 167 1.08 -15.73 17.84
C GLU A 167 -0.26 -15.46 17.14
N VAL A 168 -0.61 -14.19 16.88
CA VAL A 168 -1.82 -13.86 16.11
C VAL A 168 -1.70 -14.29 14.66
N MET A 169 -0.51 -14.21 14.06
CA MET A 169 -0.35 -14.68 12.68
C MET A 169 -0.50 -16.20 12.58
N GLU A 170 -0.05 -16.95 13.59
CA GLU A 170 -0.29 -18.39 13.71
C GLU A 170 -1.79 -18.69 13.95
N GLU A 171 -2.45 -17.93 14.84
CA GLU A 171 -3.90 -18.07 15.11
C GLU A 171 -4.75 -17.92 13.84
N LEU A 172 -4.30 -17.06 12.92
CA LEU A 172 -4.95 -16.74 11.65
C LEU A 172 -4.48 -17.64 10.49
N ASP A 173 -3.73 -18.71 10.76
CA ASP A 173 -3.12 -19.59 9.75
C ASP A 173 -2.29 -18.83 8.68
N TYR A 174 -1.82 -17.61 8.99
CA TYR A 174 -1.14 -16.71 8.05
C TYR A 174 0.38 -16.67 8.27
N LEU A 175 0.89 -17.30 9.32
CA LEU A 175 2.32 -17.30 9.65
C LEU A 175 3.17 -17.96 8.55
N ASP A 176 2.69 -19.07 7.99
CA ASP A 176 3.36 -19.82 6.92
C ASP A 176 3.25 -19.14 5.54
N GLU A 177 2.27 -18.27 5.36
CA GLU A 177 1.99 -17.57 4.09
C GLU A 177 2.87 -16.33 3.89
N VAL A 178 3.67 -15.96 4.90
CA VAL A 178 4.44 -14.71 4.92
C VAL A 178 5.87 -14.91 5.39
N SER A 179 6.81 -14.40 4.60
CA SER A 179 8.22 -14.44 5.00
C SER A 179 8.46 -13.66 6.30
N TYR A 180 9.48 -14.05 7.08
CA TYR A 180 9.95 -13.30 8.25
C TYR A 180 10.16 -11.80 7.98
N SER A 181 10.59 -11.44 6.76
CA SER A 181 10.78 -10.05 6.34
C SER A 181 9.45 -9.30 6.13
N GLY A 182 8.39 -10.01 5.73
CA GLY A 182 7.02 -9.51 5.66
C GLY A 182 6.44 -9.25 7.04
N ILE A 183 6.67 -10.16 8.01
CA ILE A 183 6.31 -9.97 9.42
C ILE A 183 6.94 -8.68 9.97
N ILE A 184 8.25 -8.52 9.78
CA ILE A 184 8.97 -7.29 10.15
C ILE A 184 8.33 -6.06 9.46
N GLY A 185 8.01 -6.17 8.17
CA GLY A 185 7.39 -5.10 7.40
C GLY A 185 6.05 -4.65 7.99
N MET A 186 5.17 -5.59 8.33
CA MET A 186 3.85 -5.31 8.89
C MET A 186 3.95 -4.71 10.30
N SER A 187 4.71 -5.37 11.19
CA SER A 187 4.90 -4.92 12.57
C SER A 187 5.55 -3.52 12.63
N SER A 188 6.60 -3.27 11.85
CA SER A 188 7.27 -1.96 11.80
C SER A 188 6.44 -0.85 11.13
N SER A 189 5.49 -1.22 10.26
CA SER A 189 4.51 -0.29 9.69
C SER A 189 3.34 -0.01 10.64
N GLY A 190 3.32 -0.68 11.80
CA GLY A 190 2.32 -0.51 12.85
C GLY A 190 0.99 -1.20 12.55
N VAL A 191 0.93 -2.13 11.59
CA VAL A 191 -0.27 -2.94 11.33
C VAL A 191 -0.69 -3.60 12.65
N SER A 192 -1.94 -3.41 13.06
CA SER A 192 -2.44 -3.97 14.32
C SER A 192 -2.89 -5.41 14.14
N MET A 193 -2.85 -6.18 15.23
CA MET A 193 -3.43 -7.53 15.29
C MET A 193 -4.94 -7.51 14.97
N ASP A 194 -5.66 -6.50 15.43
CA ASP A 194 -7.10 -6.33 15.14
C ASP A 194 -7.37 -6.07 13.64
N TYR A 195 -6.43 -5.42 12.95
CA TYR A 195 -6.54 -5.23 11.50
C TYR A 195 -6.36 -6.54 10.74
N LEU A 196 -5.39 -7.38 11.16
CA LEU A 196 -5.21 -8.72 10.61
C LEU A 196 -6.44 -9.60 10.86
N ARG A 197 -6.97 -9.61 12.08
CA ARG A 197 -8.24 -10.30 12.41
C ARG A 197 -9.41 -9.80 11.58
N THR A 198 -9.48 -8.50 11.31
CA THR A 198 -10.54 -7.98 10.44
C THR A 198 -10.38 -8.45 9.00
N LEU A 199 -9.14 -8.57 8.48
CA LEU A 199 -8.91 -9.11 7.14
C LEU A 199 -9.31 -10.58 7.05
N ASP A 200 -9.03 -11.36 8.10
CA ASP A 200 -9.48 -12.75 8.22
C ASP A 200 -11.01 -12.87 8.33
N ASP A 201 -11.64 -12.06 9.19
CA ASP A 201 -13.10 -12.02 9.38
C ASP A 201 -13.89 -11.72 8.10
N VAL A 202 -13.27 -11.01 7.14
CA VAL A 202 -13.87 -10.66 5.84
C VAL A 202 -13.29 -11.50 4.70
N ASP A 203 -12.69 -12.66 5.02
CA ASP A 203 -12.13 -13.62 4.07
C ASP A 203 -11.13 -13.02 3.06
N TYR A 204 -10.44 -11.94 3.43
CA TYR A 204 -9.56 -11.18 2.54
C TYR A 204 -8.07 -11.25 2.91
N LEU A 205 -7.73 -11.89 4.04
CA LEU A 205 -6.34 -12.03 4.49
C LEU A 205 -5.48 -12.81 3.47
N ASP A 206 -6.03 -13.89 2.91
CA ASP A 206 -5.35 -14.73 1.92
C ASP A 206 -5.36 -14.12 0.50
N GLU A 207 -6.26 -13.19 0.23
CA GLU A 207 -6.38 -12.50 -1.06
C GLU A 207 -5.40 -11.33 -1.21
N VAL A 208 -4.71 -10.95 -0.12
CA VAL A 208 -3.82 -9.81 -0.09
C VAL A 208 -2.43 -10.18 0.44
N ASN A 209 -1.41 -9.77 -0.31
CA ASN A 209 -0.03 -9.92 0.16
C ASN A 209 0.29 -8.90 1.27
N TYR A 210 1.30 -9.21 2.10
CA TYR A 210 1.72 -8.33 3.19
C TYR A 210 1.98 -6.86 2.77
N SER A 211 2.41 -6.63 1.53
CA SER A 211 2.61 -5.25 1.02
C SER A 211 1.30 -4.50 0.79
N GLY A 212 0.24 -5.20 0.38
CA GLY A 212 -1.11 -4.67 0.27
C GLY A 212 -1.70 -4.36 1.64
N ILE A 213 -1.52 -5.25 2.63
CA ILE A 213 -1.93 -5.02 4.03
C ILE A 213 -1.31 -3.73 4.57
N ILE A 214 0.02 -3.58 4.43
CA ILE A 214 0.73 -2.36 4.83
C ILE A 214 0.18 -1.13 4.10
N GLY A 215 -0.08 -1.26 2.79
CA GLY A 215 -0.62 -0.16 1.98
C GLY A 215 -2.01 0.31 2.45
N MET A 216 -2.92 -0.62 2.71
CA MET A 216 -4.27 -0.31 3.19
C MET A 216 -4.22 0.32 4.58
N TYR A 217 -3.49 -0.31 5.51
CA TYR A 217 -3.35 0.19 6.88
C TYR A 217 -2.70 1.58 6.94
N SER A 218 -1.57 1.78 6.25
CA SER A 218 -0.85 3.07 6.25
C SER A 218 -1.61 4.22 5.58
N THR A 219 -2.52 3.90 4.65
CA THR A 219 -3.42 4.88 4.04
C THR A 219 -4.63 5.18 4.93
N GLY A 220 -4.81 4.41 6.00
CA GLY A 220 -5.88 4.58 6.98
C GLY A 220 -7.20 3.95 6.56
N VAL A 221 -7.20 3.03 5.60
CA VAL A 221 -8.40 2.23 5.24
C VAL A 221 -8.87 1.54 6.52
N SER A 222 -10.06 1.89 7.00
CA SER A 222 -10.55 1.40 8.28
C SER A 222 -11.10 -0.02 8.18
N GLU A 223 -11.12 -0.71 9.32
CA GLU A 223 -11.80 -2.00 9.48
C GLU A 223 -13.28 -1.92 9.10
N SER A 224 -13.97 -0.82 9.42
CA SER A 224 -15.37 -0.57 9.03
C SER A 224 -15.56 -0.46 7.51
N TYR A 225 -14.55 0.08 6.82
CA TYR A 225 -14.58 0.21 5.36
C TYR A 225 -14.46 -1.16 4.70
N LEU A 226 -13.55 -2.00 5.18
CA LEU A 226 -13.40 -3.39 4.72
C LEU A 226 -14.67 -4.20 4.97
N ARG A 227 -15.25 -4.12 6.17
CA ARG A 227 -16.52 -4.78 6.49
C ARG A 227 -17.68 -4.27 5.63
N THR A 228 -17.68 -2.99 5.25
CA THR A 228 -18.69 -2.47 4.32
C THR A 228 -18.51 -3.02 2.91
N LEU A 229 -17.28 -3.19 2.44
CA LEU A 229 -17.01 -3.79 1.12
C LEU A 229 -17.43 -5.27 1.08
N GLU A 230 -17.24 -5.99 2.19
CA GLU A 230 -17.72 -7.35 2.36
C GLU A 230 -19.25 -7.42 2.43
N ASP A 231 -19.89 -6.57 3.25
CA ASP A 231 -21.36 -6.52 3.39
C ASP A 231 -22.11 -6.29 2.07
N ILE A 232 -21.46 -5.69 1.07
CA ILE A 232 -22.02 -5.37 -0.25
C ILE A 232 -21.44 -6.27 -1.34
N ASP A 233 -20.81 -7.39 -0.97
CA ASP A 233 -20.21 -8.39 -1.86
C ASP A 233 -19.24 -7.78 -2.91
N TYR A 234 -18.54 -6.70 -2.57
CA TYR A 234 -17.64 -5.99 -3.49
C TYR A 234 -16.15 -6.19 -3.19
N LEU A 235 -15.80 -6.86 -2.11
CA LEU A 235 -14.42 -7.07 -1.70
C LEU A 235 -13.66 -7.98 -2.70
N ASP A 236 -14.31 -9.03 -3.19
CA ASP A 236 -13.78 -9.94 -4.22
C ASP A 236 -13.62 -9.30 -5.61
N GLU A 237 -14.36 -8.22 -5.88
CA GLU A 237 -14.38 -7.53 -7.17
C GLU A 237 -13.32 -6.42 -7.26
N ILE A 238 -12.59 -6.15 -6.17
CA ILE A 238 -11.67 -5.02 -6.09
C ILE A 238 -10.30 -5.40 -5.54
N SER A 239 -9.25 -5.01 -6.28
CA SER A 239 -7.88 -5.13 -5.75
C SER A 239 -7.65 -4.22 -4.54
N TYR A 240 -6.71 -4.57 -3.65
CA TYR A 240 -6.28 -3.71 -2.55
C TYR A 240 -5.89 -2.28 -3.01
N SER A 241 -5.33 -2.14 -4.22
CA SER A 241 -4.98 -0.83 -4.79
C SER A 241 -6.22 0.01 -5.16
N GLY A 242 -7.31 -0.66 -5.55
CA GLY A 242 -8.62 -0.07 -5.75
C GLY A 242 -9.24 0.39 -4.43
N ILE A 243 -9.18 -0.44 -3.38
CA ILE A 243 -9.65 -0.10 -2.02
C ILE A 243 -8.94 1.17 -1.53
N ILE A 244 -7.60 1.19 -1.58
CA ILE A 244 -6.77 2.36 -1.26
C ILE A 244 -7.19 3.57 -2.10
N GLY A 245 -7.40 3.36 -3.41
CA GLY A 245 -7.82 4.41 -4.33
C GLY A 245 -9.16 5.04 -3.96
N MET A 246 -10.18 4.23 -3.67
CA MET A 246 -11.50 4.72 -3.28
C MET A 246 -11.43 5.47 -1.95
N TYR A 247 -10.82 4.86 -0.94
CA TYR A 247 -10.69 5.46 0.39
C TYR A 247 -9.92 6.79 0.36
N SER A 248 -8.78 6.84 -0.35
CA SER A 248 -7.95 8.05 -0.49
C SER A 248 -8.66 9.19 -1.22
N ASN A 249 -9.62 8.87 -2.10
CA ASN A 249 -10.45 9.87 -2.78
C ASN A 249 -11.71 10.22 -1.98
N GLY A 250 -11.84 9.72 -0.75
CA GLY A 250 -12.91 10.05 0.18
C GLY A 250 -14.24 9.36 -0.13
N VAL A 251 -14.25 8.34 -0.99
CA VAL A 251 -15.45 7.53 -1.26
C VAL A 251 -15.92 6.91 0.05
N THR A 252 -17.10 7.27 0.52
CA THR A 252 -17.61 6.87 1.84
C THR A 252 -18.32 5.53 1.80
N GLU A 253 -18.40 4.86 2.95
CA GLU A 253 -19.22 3.65 3.15
C GLU A 253 -20.69 3.89 2.76
N GLU A 254 -21.25 5.04 3.12
CA GLU A 254 -22.63 5.43 2.76
C GLU A 254 -22.83 5.52 1.24
N PHE A 255 -21.87 6.08 0.52
CA PHE A 255 -21.95 6.18 -0.94
C PHE A 255 -21.84 4.81 -1.61
N LEU A 256 -21.00 3.91 -1.10
CA LEU A 256 -20.92 2.53 -1.61
C LEU A 256 -22.24 1.78 -1.41
N ARG A 257 -22.86 1.90 -0.24
CA ARG A 257 -24.18 1.30 0.04
C ARG A 257 -25.28 1.89 -0.86
N GLU A 258 -25.22 3.18 -1.18
CA GLU A 258 -26.16 3.79 -2.13
C GLU A 258 -25.98 3.26 -3.56
N LEU A 259 -24.75 2.95 -3.99
CA LEU A 259 -24.50 2.32 -5.29
C LEU A 259 -25.01 0.88 -5.30
N GLU A 260 -24.84 0.14 -4.21
CA GLU A 260 -25.35 -1.21 -4.07
C GLU A 260 -26.88 -1.25 -4.07
N ASP A 261 -27.55 -0.39 -3.30
CA ASP A 261 -29.01 -0.24 -3.27
C ASP A 261 -29.64 0.07 -4.65
N ARG A 262 -28.82 0.50 -5.62
CA ARG A 262 -29.21 0.83 -6.99
C ARG A 262 -28.74 -0.21 -8.01
N ASP A 263 -28.19 -1.33 -7.56
CA ASP A 263 -27.60 -2.39 -8.39
C ASP A 263 -26.52 -1.85 -9.37
N MET A 264 -25.68 -0.90 -8.92
CA MET A 264 -24.71 -0.22 -9.79
C MET A 264 -23.26 -0.69 -9.59
N LEU A 265 -22.92 -1.39 -8.49
CA LEU A 265 -21.52 -1.72 -8.18
C LEU A 265 -20.89 -2.67 -9.21
N GLU A 266 -21.62 -3.72 -9.61
CA GLU A 266 -21.14 -4.72 -10.59
C GLU A 266 -20.76 -4.10 -11.95
N ASP A 267 -21.41 -2.99 -12.34
CA ASP A 267 -21.19 -2.32 -13.63
C ASP A 267 -20.08 -1.26 -13.60
N LEU A 268 -19.51 -0.98 -12.42
CA LEU A 268 -18.57 0.11 -12.22
C LEU A 268 -17.20 -0.38 -11.76
N SER A 269 -16.15 0.02 -12.48
CA SER A 269 -14.80 -0.03 -11.93
C SER A 269 -14.65 0.95 -10.76
N TYR A 270 -13.74 0.65 -9.83
CA TYR A 270 -13.37 1.57 -8.75
C TYR A 270 -13.02 2.99 -9.25
N SER A 271 -12.44 3.11 -10.45
CA SER A 271 -12.15 4.41 -11.09
C SER A 271 -13.40 5.19 -11.50
N GLN A 272 -14.48 4.49 -11.84
CA GLN A 272 -15.79 5.09 -12.14
C GLN A 272 -16.51 5.47 -10.86
N ILE A 273 -16.45 4.63 -9.81
CA ILE A 273 -16.98 4.94 -8.48
C ILE A 273 -16.38 6.25 -7.95
N ILE A 274 -15.04 6.39 -7.99
CA ILE A 274 -14.35 7.62 -7.60
C ILE A 274 -14.82 8.83 -8.43
N ARG A 275 -15.01 8.66 -9.74
CA ARG A 275 -15.48 9.75 -10.61
C ARG A 275 -16.91 10.18 -10.29
N LEU A 276 -17.79 9.23 -10.01
CA LEU A 276 -19.18 9.50 -9.62
C LEU A 276 -19.24 10.21 -8.26
N TYR A 277 -18.46 9.75 -7.28
CA TYR A 277 -18.38 10.40 -5.97
C TYR A 277 -17.96 11.87 -6.07
N ASN A 278 -16.95 12.17 -6.89
CA ASN A 278 -16.46 13.54 -7.09
C ASN A 278 -17.42 14.46 -7.86
N GLN A 279 -18.49 13.91 -8.46
CA GLN A 279 -19.51 14.67 -9.19
C GLN A 279 -20.77 14.94 -8.37
N ASN A 280 -20.97 14.22 -7.26
CA ASN A 280 -22.00 14.48 -6.25
C ASN A 280 -21.58 15.60 -5.29
#